data_AF-A0A7C4GRV0-F1
#
_entry.id   AF-A0A7C4GRV0-F1
#
_cell.length_a   1.000
_cell.length_b   1.000
_cell.length_c   1.000
_cell.angle_alpha   90.00
_cell.angle_beta   90.00
_cell.angle_gamma   90.00
#
_symmetry.space_group_name_H-M   'P 1'
#
loop_
_entity.id
_entity.type
_entity.pdbx_description
1 polymer ?
#
loop_
_entity_poly.entity_id
_entity_poly.type
_entity_poly.pdbx_seq_one_letter_code
_entity_poly.pdbx_strand_id
1 'polypeptide(L)' 'MKSVIEQKVLALNGNEAVAYAVKQCDVDVVAAYPITPQTIIVERFSEYVANGEVET' A
#
# COMPACT_ATOMS: atom_id res chain seq x y z
N MET A 1 2.27 7.10 -29.29
CA MET A 1 0.90 7.03 -28.74
C MET A 1 1.02 7.21 -27.22
N LYS A 2 0.54 8.32 -26.64
CA LYS A 2 0.46 8.43 -25.17
C LYS A 2 -0.76 7.62 -24.74
N SER A 3 -0.58 6.61 -23.89
CA SER A 3 -1.73 5.96 -23.28
C SER A 3 -2.48 7.00 -22.45
N VAL A 4 -3.80 7.04 -22.59
CA VAL A 4 -4.63 7.84 -21.69
C VAL A 4 -4.66 7.08 -20.37
N ILE A 5 -4.07 7.66 -19.34
CA ILE A 5 -4.03 7.08 -17.99
C ILE A 5 -5.34 7.47 -17.30
N GLU A 6 -6.15 6.49 -16.91
CA GLU A 6 -7.38 6.75 -16.18
C GLU A 6 -7.05 7.16 -14.74
N GLN A 7 -7.41 8.38 -14.35
CA GLN A 7 -7.25 8.84 -12.97
C GLN A 7 -8.42 8.30 -12.12
N LYS A 8 -8.10 7.41 -11.17
CA LYS A 8 -9.08 6.85 -10.23
C LYS A 8 -9.05 7.60 -8.90
N VAL A 9 -10.21 8.08 -8.46
CA VAL A 9 -10.38 8.63 -7.10
C VAL A 9 -10.72 7.49 -6.15
N LEU A 10 -9.95 7.36 -5.07
CA LEU A 10 -10.13 6.31 -4.05
C LEU A 10 -10.49 6.96 -2.71
N ALA A 11 -11.47 6.37 -2.01
CA ALA A 11 -11.79 6.75 -0.64
C ALA A 11 -10.95 5.91 0.33
N LEU A 12 -9.79 6.44 0.70
CA LEU A 12 -8.85 5.83 1.64
C LEU A 12 -8.65 6.74 2.85
N ASN A 13 -8.46 6.16 4.03
CA ASN A 13 -7.90 6.94 5.14
C ASN A 13 -6.40 7.19 4.91
N GLY A 14 -5.78 8.03 5.75
CA GLY A 14 -4.37 8.40 5.58
C GLY A 14 -3.40 7.21 5.64
N ASN A 15 -3.63 6.23 6.52
CA ASN A 15 -2.80 5.05 6.64
C ASN A 15 -2.93 4.13 5.43
N GLU A 16 -4.16 3.93 4.96
CA GLU A 16 -4.45 3.13 3.76
C GLU A 16 -3.87 3.79 2.51
N ALA A 17 -3.88 5.12 2.42
CA ALA A 17 -3.27 5.86 1.33
C ALA A 17 -1.75 5.63 1.28
N VAL A 18 -1.09 5.60 2.44
CA VAL A 18 0.35 5.26 2.52
C VAL A 18 0.58 3.81 2.09
N ALA A 19 -0.18 2.83 2.62
CA ALA A 19 -0.04 1.44 2.21
C ALA A 19 -0.27 1.24 0.70
N TYR A 20 -1.28 1.91 0.14
CA TYR A 20 -1.58 1.88 -1.29
C TYR A 20 -0.46 2.49 -2.14
N ALA A 21 0.19 3.56 -1.66
CA ALA A 21 1.34 4.15 -2.32
C ALA A 21 2.55 3.20 -2.29
N VAL A 22 2.89 2.66 -1.11
CA VAL A 22 4.05 1.76 -0.94
C VAL A 22 3.90 0.48 -1.76
N LYS A 23 2.68 -0.05 -1.92
CA LYS A 23 2.39 -1.18 -2.81
C LYS A 23 2.91 -0.99 -4.24
N GLN A 24 2.98 0.26 -4.71
CA GLN A 24 3.41 0.60 -6.07
C GLN A 24 4.92 0.89 -6.16
N CYS A 25 5.65 0.84 -5.04
CA CYS A 25 7.04 1.25 -4.95
C CYS A 25 8.07 0.12 -5.13
N ASP A 26 7.63 -1.12 -5.36
CA ASP A 26 8.50 -2.30 -5.55
C ASP A 26 9.55 -2.45 -4.42
N VAL A 27 9.05 -2.48 -3.18
CA VAL A 27 9.90 -2.55 -1.98
C VAL A 27 10.29 -4.01 -1.69
N ASP A 28 11.57 -4.25 -1.38
CA ASP A 28 12.07 -5.61 -1.08
C ASP A 28 11.91 -6.02 0.39
N VAL A 29 11.79 -5.06 1.33
CA VAL A 29 11.67 -5.33 2.77
C VAL A 29 10.84 -4.24 3.44
N VAL A 30 9.91 -4.64 4.30
CA VAL A 30 9.18 -3.73 5.21
C VAL A 30 9.39 -4.14 6.66
N ALA A 31 10.09 -3.31 7.42
CA ALA A 31 10.23 -3.49 8.87
C ALA A 31 9.00 -2.90 9.59
N ALA A 32 8.30 -3.72 10.38
CA ALA A 32 7.07 -3.33 11.05
C ALA A 32 7.20 -3.38 12.58
N TYR A 33 6.66 -2.36 13.25
CA TYR A 33 6.43 -2.35 14.70
C TYR A 33 5.07 -1.71 15.00
N PRO A 34 4.14 -2.41 15.70
CA PRO A 34 2.78 -1.94 15.88
C PRO A 34 2.68 -0.82 16.93
N ILE A 35 2.07 0.31 16.56
CA ILE A 35 1.72 1.41 17.47
C ILE A 35 0.51 2.21 16.96
N THR A 36 -0.45 2.48 17.84
CA THR A 36 -1.65 3.28 17.50
C THR A 36 -1.27 4.75 17.26
N PRO A 37 -1.83 5.43 16.22
CA PRO A 37 -2.83 4.97 15.24
C PRO A 37 -2.25 4.44 13.93
N GLN A 38 -0.93 4.23 13.84
CA GLN A 38 -0.22 3.94 12.59
C GLN A 38 -0.32 2.47 12.16
N THR A 39 -0.58 1.53 13.08
CA THR A 39 -0.57 0.07 12.83
C THR A 39 -1.29 -0.35 11.55
N ILE A 40 -2.38 0.34 11.18
CA ILE A 40 -3.17 0.09 9.96
C ILE A 40 -2.32 0.07 8.68
N ILE A 41 -1.22 0.84 8.59
CA ILE A 41 -0.34 0.86 7.40
C ILE A 41 0.26 -0.53 7.17
N VAL A 42 0.85 -1.12 8.21
CA VAL A 42 1.57 -2.40 8.08
C VAL A 42 0.60 -3.58 8.02
N GLU A 43 -0.56 -3.48 8.66
CA GLU A 43 -1.65 -4.45 8.50
C GLU A 43 -2.14 -4.49 7.05
N ARG A 44 -2.52 -3.32 6.49
CA ARG A 44 -2.99 -3.19 5.11
C ARG A 44 -1.94 -3.62 4.09
N PHE A 45 -0.67 -3.28 4.32
CA PHE A 45 0.41 -3.71 3.43
C PHE A 45 0.62 -5.23 3.47
N SER A 46 0.52 -5.84 4.65
CA SER A 46 0.60 -7.30 4.80
C SER A 46 -0.54 -8.03 4.08
N GLU A 47 -1.74 -7.43 4.00
CA GLU A 47 -2.83 -7.97 3.16
C GLU A 47 -2.45 -8.02 1.67
N TYR A 48 -1.78 -6.97 1.14
CA TYR A 48 -1.34 -6.97 -0.25
C TYR A 48 -0.30 -8.06 -0.55
N VAL A 49 0.63 -8.31 0.38
CA VAL A 49 1.58 -9.42 0.27
C VAL A 49 0.85 -10.77 0.30
N ALA A 50 -0.08 -10.95 1.25
CA ALA A 50 -0.85 -12.18 1.38
C ALA A 50 -1.75 -12.47 0.16
N ASN A 51 -2.24 -11.43 -0.51
CA ASN A 51 -3.03 -11.55 -1.74
C ASN A 51 -2.18 -11.74 -3.02
N GLY A 52 -0.85 -11.73 -2.90
CA GLY A 52 0.07 -11.76 -4.06
C GLY A 52 0.03 -10.49 -4.91
N GLU A 53 -0.45 -9.38 -4.35
CA GLU A 53 -0.48 -8.07 -5.00
C GLU A 53 0.85 -7.31 -4.86
N VAL A 54 1.74 -7.76 -3.97
CA VAL A 54 3.12 -7.32 -3.77
C VAL A 54 3.99 -8.56 -3.60
N GLU A 55 5.15 -8.58 -4.24
CA GLU A 55 6.19 -9.60 -4.06
C GLU A 55 7.34 -8.97 -3.28
N THR A 56 7.57 -9.43 -2.04
CA THR A 56 8.60 -8.94 -1.11
C THR A 56 8.87 -9.99 -0.03
#